data_AF-A0A931VXR7-F1
#
_entry.id   AF-A0A931VXR7-F1
#
_cell.length_a   1.000
_cell.length_b   1.000
_cell.length_c   1.000
_cell.angle_alpha   90.00
_cell.angle_beta   90.00
_cell.angle_gamma   90.00
#
_symmetry.space_group_name_H-M   'P 1'
#
loop_
_entity.id
_entity.type
_entity.pdbx_description
1 polymer ?
#
loop_
_entity_poly.entity_id
_entity_poly.type
_entity_poly.pdbx_seq_one_letter_code
_entity_poly.pdbx_strand_id
1 'polypeptide(L)'
;MHREQLKFGHGSFIGDISRDPTFFDLPVDEQARIAGWVNGCPVVEELIDQSNPEPGRGPENMLNRYSEINFWFGFIQREVARLNSELHGEFMNPVPRNKGEPGKYEEISVPTNHATEMSPMGTLAGYAISRLFIEQLGTNKGLSTKDVQVRLDRALEVLEGAIELASFPNELLAMVADGISKADVKPMDVLKRVLGKGWYEEHKADIMLGQFKYALNRCAPELWNLYESLSPEEKAENKLV
;
A
#
# COMPACT_ATOMS: atom_id res chain seq x y z
N MET A 1 -16.02 9.37 -22.50
CA MET A 1 -14.87 8.74 -21.80
C MET A 1 -15.25 7.28 -21.53
N HIS A 2 -14.72 6.33 -22.31
CA HIS A 2 -14.99 4.90 -22.09
C HIS A 2 -14.26 4.46 -20.82
N ARG A 3 -15.01 4.19 -19.74
CA ARG A 3 -14.51 3.78 -18.40
C ARG A 3 -13.80 2.42 -18.37
N GLU A 4 -13.65 1.73 -19.50
CA GLU A 4 -13.10 0.36 -19.59
C GLU A 4 -11.58 0.28 -19.35
N GLN A 5 -10.83 1.39 -19.42
CA GLN A 5 -9.36 1.38 -19.28
C GLN A 5 -8.87 1.50 -17.83
N LEU A 6 -9.66 2.00 -16.88
CA LEU A 6 -9.24 2.20 -15.48
C LEU A 6 -9.95 1.21 -14.55
N LYS A 7 -9.21 0.22 -14.03
CA LYS A 7 -9.71 -0.71 -13.02
C LYS A 7 -9.43 -0.18 -11.62
N PHE A 8 -10.47 -0.10 -10.79
CA PHE A 8 -10.38 0.37 -9.41
C PHE A 8 -9.35 -0.45 -8.61
N GLY A 9 -8.39 0.22 -7.98
CA GLY A 9 -7.39 -0.40 -7.10
C GLY A 9 -6.46 -1.43 -7.74
N HIS A 10 -6.24 -1.36 -9.06
CA HIS A 10 -5.28 -2.22 -9.77
C HIS A 10 -3.96 -1.47 -10.06
N GLY A 11 -3.82 -0.20 -9.67
CA GLY A 11 -2.56 0.55 -9.79
C GLY A 11 -2.10 0.83 -11.23
N SER A 12 -2.99 0.73 -12.22
CA SER A 12 -2.72 0.94 -13.65
C SER A 12 -2.59 2.43 -14.03
N PHE A 13 -1.84 3.23 -13.25
CA PHE A 13 -1.76 4.68 -13.43
C PHE A 13 -0.63 5.08 -14.40
N ILE A 14 0.61 4.62 -14.18
CA ILE A 14 1.79 5.24 -14.83
C ILE A 14 2.07 4.67 -16.25
N GLY A 15 1.51 3.52 -16.60
CA GLY A 15 1.60 2.95 -17.95
C GLY A 15 0.44 3.30 -18.89
N ASP A 16 -0.73 3.63 -18.33
CA ASP A 16 -1.97 3.83 -19.10
C ASP A 16 -2.40 5.30 -19.21
N ILE A 17 -2.13 6.15 -18.21
CA ILE A 17 -2.43 7.58 -18.29
C ILE A 17 -1.33 8.37 -19.02
N SER A 18 -0.10 7.87 -19.04
CA SER A 18 0.93 8.40 -19.97
C SER A 18 0.55 8.21 -21.45
N ARG A 19 -0.53 7.46 -21.74
CA ARG A 19 -1.12 7.30 -23.08
C ARG A 19 -2.29 8.26 -23.33
N ASP A 20 -2.83 8.92 -22.30
CA ASP A 20 -3.84 9.97 -22.42
C ASP A 20 -3.27 11.30 -21.91
N PRO A 21 -2.62 12.10 -22.79
CA PRO A 21 -2.01 13.36 -22.40
C PRO A 21 -3.03 14.35 -21.82
N THR A 22 -4.34 14.16 -22.07
CA THR A 22 -5.39 15.05 -21.56
C THR A 22 -5.59 14.96 -20.05
N PHE A 23 -5.06 13.92 -19.39
CA PHE A 23 -5.08 13.83 -17.92
C PHE A 23 -4.37 15.01 -17.25
N PHE A 24 -3.20 15.41 -17.78
CA PHE A 24 -2.42 16.50 -17.22
C PHE A 24 -3.07 17.87 -17.43
N ASP A 25 -4.05 17.94 -18.34
CA ASP A 25 -4.86 19.14 -18.60
C ASP A 25 -6.07 19.26 -17.66
N LEU A 26 -6.39 18.21 -16.89
CA LEU A 26 -7.51 18.23 -15.94
C LEU A 26 -7.20 19.11 -14.72
N PRO A 27 -8.22 19.69 -14.05
CA PRO A 27 -8.09 20.27 -12.73
C PRO A 27 -7.44 19.30 -11.71
N VAL A 28 -6.65 19.82 -10.76
CA VAL A 28 -5.86 19.00 -9.82
C VAL A 28 -6.74 18.10 -8.93
N ASP A 29 -7.93 18.57 -8.56
CA ASP A 29 -8.92 17.77 -7.83
C ASP A 29 -9.44 16.60 -8.67
N GLU A 30 -9.71 16.80 -9.96
CA GLU A 30 -10.07 15.71 -10.87
C GLU A 30 -8.91 14.72 -11.08
N GLN A 31 -7.68 15.22 -11.22
CA GLN A 31 -6.49 14.37 -11.28
C GLN A 31 -6.34 13.53 -10.01
N ALA A 32 -6.51 14.14 -8.83
CA ALA A 32 -6.45 13.46 -7.54
C ALA A 32 -7.57 12.42 -7.38
N ARG A 33 -8.78 12.71 -7.88
CA ARG A 33 -9.91 11.77 -7.90
C ARG A 33 -9.60 10.53 -8.74
N ILE A 34 -9.13 10.73 -9.96
CA ILE A 34 -8.75 9.63 -10.86
C ILE A 34 -7.60 8.83 -10.25
N ALA A 35 -6.57 9.50 -9.73
CA ALA A 35 -5.43 8.83 -9.10
C ALA A 35 -5.87 8.00 -7.89
N GLY A 36 -6.77 8.53 -7.04
CA GLY A 36 -7.36 7.85 -5.89
C GLY A 36 -8.24 6.66 -6.27
N TRP A 37 -9.03 6.78 -7.34
CA TRP A 37 -9.83 5.67 -7.89
C TRP A 37 -8.94 4.52 -8.39
N VAL A 38 -7.90 4.84 -9.17
CA VAL A 38 -6.90 3.85 -9.60
C VAL A 38 -6.17 3.28 -8.38
N ASN A 39 -6.02 4.09 -7.33
CA ASN A 39 -5.44 3.65 -6.07
C ASN A 39 -6.33 2.65 -5.31
N GLY A 40 -7.61 2.59 -5.65
CA GLY A 40 -8.59 1.83 -4.88
C GLY A 40 -8.90 2.48 -3.53
N CYS A 41 -8.64 3.79 -3.40
CA CYS A 41 -8.97 4.51 -2.19
C CYS A 41 -10.50 4.65 -2.08
N PRO A 42 -11.10 4.25 -0.95
CA PRO A 42 -12.54 4.27 -0.80
C PRO A 42 -13.11 5.61 -0.27
N VAL A 43 -12.24 6.54 0.11
CA VAL A 43 -12.59 7.81 0.79
C VAL A 43 -11.89 9.00 0.12
N VAL A 44 -11.92 9.01 -1.22
CA VAL A 44 -11.13 9.96 -2.01
C VAL A 44 -11.63 11.38 -1.81
N GLU A 45 -12.94 11.60 -1.75
CA GLU A 45 -13.52 12.94 -1.57
C GLU A 45 -13.13 13.52 -0.20
N GLU A 46 -13.20 12.72 0.87
CA GLU A 46 -12.80 13.12 2.21
C GLU A 46 -11.32 13.53 2.30
N LEU A 47 -10.43 12.85 1.56
CA LEU A 47 -8.99 13.08 1.61
C LEU A 47 -8.54 14.26 0.74
N ILE A 48 -9.20 14.52 -0.39
CA ILE A 48 -8.89 15.66 -1.26
C ILE A 48 -9.51 16.96 -0.78
N ASP A 49 -10.54 16.90 0.09
CA ASP A 49 -11.19 18.08 0.62
C ASP A 49 -10.24 18.92 1.49
N GLN A 50 -9.86 20.11 1.02
CA GLN A 50 -9.03 21.06 1.76
C GLN A 50 -9.77 21.72 2.93
N SER A 51 -11.11 21.74 2.89
CA SER A 51 -11.93 22.31 3.95
C SER A 51 -12.12 21.35 5.13
N ASN A 52 -11.72 20.08 4.96
CA ASN A 52 -11.71 19.08 6.00
C ASN A 52 -10.36 19.08 6.75
N PRO A 53 -10.29 19.58 8.01
CA PRO A 53 -9.02 19.71 8.73
C PRO A 53 -8.41 18.36 9.15
N GLU A 54 -9.21 17.30 9.26
CA GLU A 54 -8.73 15.92 9.49
C GLU A 54 -9.72 14.91 8.88
N PRO A 55 -9.31 14.00 7.96
CA PRO A 55 -7.97 13.74 7.44
C PRO A 55 -7.62 14.50 6.15
N GLY A 56 -8.43 15.49 5.74
CA GLY A 56 -8.26 16.21 4.48
C GLY A 56 -6.86 16.79 4.30
N ARG A 57 -6.24 16.47 3.16
CA ARG A 57 -4.85 16.86 2.84
C ARG A 57 -4.76 17.81 1.67
N GLY A 58 -5.86 17.97 0.95
CA GLY A 58 -5.94 18.72 -0.29
C GLY A 58 -5.55 17.91 -1.52
N PRO A 59 -6.04 18.34 -2.70
CA PRO A 59 -5.92 17.57 -3.93
C PRO A 59 -4.47 17.43 -4.40
N GLU A 60 -3.63 18.47 -4.26
CA GLU A 60 -2.20 18.40 -4.63
C GLU A 60 -1.42 17.34 -3.84
N ASN A 61 -1.57 17.34 -2.51
CA ASN A 61 -0.88 16.38 -1.64
C ASN A 61 -1.38 14.96 -1.90
N MET A 62 -2.68 14.79 -2.14
CA MET A 62 -3.26 13.50 -2.44
C MET A 62 -2.86 12.98 -3.82
N LEU A 63 -2.83 13.84 -4.85
CA LEU A 63 -2.35 13.48 -6.18
C LEU A 63 -0.91 12.96 -6.12
N ASN A 64 -0.01 13.66 -5.44
CA ASN A 64 1.38 13.22 -5.28
C ASN A 64 1.45 11.86 -4.57
N ARG A 65 0.74 11.71 -3.45
CA ARG A 65 0.74 10.47 -2.68
C ARG A 65 0.16 9.28 -3.45
N TYR A 66 -0.97 9.48 -4.15
CA TYR A 66 -1.56 8.42 -4.97
C TYR A 66 -0.65 8.05 -6.13
N SER A 67 0.01 9.03 -6.74
CA SER A 67 0.96 8.80 -7.83
C SER A 67 2.16 7.97 -7.37
N GLU A 68 2.74 8.27 -6.20
CA GLU A 68 3.84 7.48 -5.62
C GLU A 68 3.42 6.03 -5.33
N ILE A 69 2.25 5.84 -4.71
CA ILE A 69 1.74 4.49 -4.40
C ILE A 69 1.46 3.73 -5.70
N ASN A 70 0.81 4.36 -6.67
CA ASN A 70 0.49 3.74 -7.96
C ASN A 70 1.78 3.35 -8.73
N PHE A 71 2.83 4.19 -8.69
CA PHE A 71 4.13 3.87 -9.26
C PHE A 71 4.69 2.57 -8.68
N TRP A 72 4.81 2.53 -7.35
CA TRP A 72 5.45 1.42 -6.67
C TRP A 72 4.64 0.14 -6.79
N PHE A 73 3.32 0.19 -6.64
CA PHE A 73 2.47 -0.97 -6.84
C PHE A 73 2.60 -1.52 -8.26
N GLY A 74 2.55 -0.66 -9.28
CA GLY A 74 2.71 -1.07 -10.67
C GLY A 74 4.10 -1.65 -10.95
N PHE A 75 5.15 -1.15 -10.32
CA PHE A 75 6.50 -1.74 -10.36
C PHE A 75 6.52 -3.12 -9.72
N ILE A 76 6.06 -3.24 -8.47
CA ILE A 76 6.03 -4.49 -7.70
C ILE A 76 5.23 -5.56 -8.46
N GLN A 77 4.04 -5.23 -8.96
CA GLN A 77 3.23 -6.15 -9.75
C GLN A 77 4.00 -6.71 -10.95
N ARG A 78 4.74 -5.87 -11.70
CA ARG A 78 5.52 -6.33 -12.86
C ARG A 78 6.64 -7.26 -12.44
N GLU A 79 7.32 -6.96 -11.33
CA GLU A 79 8.38 -7.84 -10.81
C GLU A 79 7.81 -9.17 -10.30
N VAL A 80 6.66 -9.16 -9.61
CA VAL A 80 5.97 -10.39 -9.18
C VAL A 80 5.57 -11.21 -10.41
N ALA A 81 4.99 -10.59 -11.45
CA ALA A 81 4.64 -11.27 -12.69
C ALA A 81 5.86 -11.91 -13.40
N ARG A 82 7.02 -11.23 -13.35
CA ARG A 82 8.27 -11.68 -14.00
C ARG A 82 8.92 -12.84 -13.25
N LEU A 83 8.96 -12.77 -11.92
CA LEU A 83 9.75 -13.68 -11.09
C LEU A 83 8.92 -14.83 -10.49
N ASN A 84 7.63 -14.62 -10.24
CA ASN A 84 6.75 -15.61 -9.61
C ASN A 84 5.30 -15.47 -10.08
N SER A 85 4.97 -16.14 -11.21
CA SER A 85 3.65 -16.04 -11.84
C SER A 85 2.49 -16.59 -11.00
N GLU A 86 2.75 -17.53 -10.09
CA GLU A 86 1.73 -18.08 -9.18
C GLU A 86 1.37 -17.04 -8.11
N LEU A 87 2.39 -16.48 -7.44
CA LEU A 87 2.21 -15.38 -6.51
C LEU A 87 1.54 -14.17 -7.17
N HIS A 88 1.85 -13.88 -8.44
CA HIS A 88 1.20 -12.79 -9.18
C HIS A 88 -0.31 -12.99 -9.30
N GLY A 89 -0.77 -14.23 -9.53
CA GLY A 89 -2.19 -14.56 -9.56
C GLY A 89 -2.88 -14.20 -8.24
N GLU A 90 -2.29 -14.62 -7.12
CA GLU A 90 -2.81 -14.31 -5.78
C GLU A 90 -2.70 -12.81 -5.44
N PHE A 91 -1.62 -12.15 -5.86
CA PHE A 91 -1.36 -10.73 -5.57
C PHE A 91 -2.31 -9.79 -6.32
N MET A 92 -2.77 -10.18 -7.52
CA MET A 92 -3.62 -9.36 -8.38
C MET A 92 -5.10 -9.74 -8.37
N ASN A 93 -5.50 -10.75 -7.61
CA ASN A 93 -6.90 -11.11 -7.45
C ASN A 93 -7.58 -10.24 -6.37
N PRO A 94 -8.80 -9.73 -6.61
CA PRO A 94 -9.61 -9.15 -5.55
C PRO A 94 -9.84 -10.17 -4.42
N VAL A 95 -9.75 -9.70 -3.18
CA VAL A 95 -9.92 -10.54 -1.99
C VAL A 95 -11.31 -10.33 -1.41
N PRO A 96 -12.15 -11.37 -1.28
CA PRO A 96 -13.46 -11.24 -0.65
C PRO A 96 -13.35 -10.74 0.79
N ARG A 97 -14.21 -9.81 1.17
CA ARG A 97 -14.39 -9.38 2.57
C ARG A 97 -15.20 -10.44 3.30
N ASN A 98 -14.84 -10.72 4.55
CA ASN A 98 -15.62 -11.67 5.35
C ASN A 98 -16.90 -11.02 5.87
N LYS A 99 -17.89 -11.86 6.13
CA LYS A 99 -19.17 -11.42 6.69
C LYS A 99 -18.92 -10.75 8.04
N GLY A 100 -19.30 -9.47 8.15
CA GLY A 100 -19.14 -8.69 9.39
C GLY A 100 -17.88 -7.84 9.46
N GLU A 101 -17.04 -7.82 8.42
CA GLU A 101 -15.92 -6.87 8.28
C GLU A 101 -16.40 -5.61 7.52
N PRO A 102 -16.82 -4.52 8.20
CA PRO A 102 -17.27 -3.31 7.51
C PRO A 102 -16.10 -2.55 6.91
N GLY A 103 -16.13 -2.25 5.62
CA GLY A 103 -15.24 -1.24 5.02
C GLY A 103 -15.81 0.16 5.17
N LYS A 104 -14.97 1.17 5.37
CA LYS A 104 -15.33 2.58 5.17
C LYS A 104 -15.21 2.90 3.68
N TYR A 105 -16.29 3.36 3.04
CA TYR A 105 -16.26 3.83 1.66
C TYR A 105 -17.34 4.87 1.38
N GLU A 106 -17.05 5.74 0.42
CA GLU A 106 -17.99 6.70 -0.17
C GLU A 106 -18.75 5.99 -1.30
N GLU A 107 -20.08 5.86 -1.19
CA GLU A 107 -20.89 5.12 -2.17
C GLU A 107 -20.74 5.62 -3.62
N ILE A 108 -20.42 6.90 -3.79
CA ILE A 108 -20.26 7.54 -5.11
C ILE A 108 -18.87 7.25 -5.71
N SER A 109 -17.87 6.97 -4.85
CA SER A 109 -16.45 6.95 -5.21
C SER A 109 -15.87 5.55 -5.37
N VAL A 110 -16.69 4.48 -5.28
CA VAL A 110 -16.21 3.08 -5.42
C VAL A 110 -17.18 2.20 -6.23
N PRO A 111 -16.71 1.08 -6.82
CA PRO A 111 -17.59 0.06 -7.41
C PRO A 111 -18.55 -0.57 -6.39
N THR A 112 -19.74 -0.99 -6.85
CA THR A 112 -20.79 -1.57 -5.97
C THR A 112 -20.35 -2.81 -5.20
N ASN A 113 -19.41 -3.58 -5.73
CA ASN A 113 -18.86 -4.77 -5.08
C ASN A 113 -17.74 -4.46 -4.08
N HIS A 114 -17.26 -3.22 -3.97
CA HIS A 114 -16.21 -2.86 -3.01
C HIS A 114 -16.58 -3.13 -1.54
N ALA A 115 -17.89 -3.07 -1.24
CA ALA A 115 -18.44 -3.46 0.06
C ALA A 115 -18.19 -4.94 0.41
N THR A 116 -18.02 -5.79 -0.61
CA THR A 116 -17.89 -7.25 -0.49
C THR A 116 -16.54 -7.79 -0.91
N GLU A 117 -15.69 -6.98 -1.56
CA GLU A 117 -14.34 -7.37 -1.98
C GLU A 117 -13.36 -6.20 -1.87
N MET A 118 -12.10 -6.54 -1.63
CA MET A 118 -10.98 -5.61 -1.65
C MET A 118 -10.26 -5.74 -2.98
N SER A 119 -10.04 -4.60 -3.64
CA SER A 119 -9.17 -4.54 -4.81
C SER A 119 -7.72 -4.88 -4.42
N PRO A 120 -6.89 -5.38 -5.35
CA PRO A 120 -5.52 -5.80 -5.08
C PRO A 120 -4.70 -4.80 -4.27
N MET A 121 -4.74 -3.52 -4.65
CA MET A 121 -3.98 -2.50 -3.95
C MET A 121 -4.59 -2.05 -2.61
N GLY A 122 -5.88 -2.32 -2.40
CA GLY A 122 -6.53 -2.15 -1.09
C GLY A 122 -6.10 -3.22 -0.07
N THR A 123 -5.63 -4.38 -0.52
CA THR A 123 -5.10 -5.43 0.38
C THR A 123 -3.92 -4.92 1.19
N LEU A 124 -3.67 -5.53 2.35
CA LEU A 124 -2.59 -5.12 3.24
C LEU A 124 -1.23 -5.20 2.52
N ALA A 125 -0.98 -6.28 1.77
CA ALA A 125 0.24 -6.44 0.98
C ALA A 125 0.35 -5.38 -0.14
N GLY A 126 -0.70 -5.19 -0.94
CA GLY A 126 -0.70 -4.22 -2.03
C GLY A 126 -0.44 -2.79 -1.55
N TYR A 127 -1.04 -2.41 -0.41
CA TYR A 127 -0.87 -1.10 0.18
C TYR A 127 0.48 -0.93 0.92
N ALA A 128 0.85 -1.88 1.77
CA ALA A 128 1.97 -1.72 2.68
C ALA A 128 3.34 -1.87 2.00
N ILE A 129 3.50 -2.77 1.03
CA ILE A 129 4.79 -2.93 0.32
C ILE A 129 5.14 -1.63 -0.42
N SER A 130 4.18 -1.05 -1.14
CA SER A 130 4.36 0.23 -1.83
C SER A 130 4.83 1.35 -0.87
N ARG A 131 4.29 1.39 0.35
CA ARG A 131 4.68 2.37 1.37
C ARG A 131 6.05 2.10 1.99
N LEU A 132 6.49 0.85 2.06
CA LEU A 132 7.86 0.53 2.49
C LEU A 132 8.90 1.03 1.49
N PHE A 133 8.58 1.04 0.19
CA PHE A 133 9.44 1.62 -0.84
C PHE A 133 9.46 3.15 -0.80
N ILE A 134 8.30 3.79 -0.58
CA ILE A 134 8.24 5.24 -0.34
C ILE A 134 9.11 5.63 0.87
N GLU A 135 9.14 4.81 1.92
CA GLU A 135 9.98 5.06 3.11
C GLU A 135 11.49 5.07 2.78
N GLN A 136 11.93 4.32 1.76
CA GLN A 136 13.34 4.32 1.33
C GLN A 136 13.78 5.66 0.74
N LEU A 137 12.85 6.40 0.14
CA LEU A 137 13.11 7.74 -0.41
C LEU A 137 13.50 8.74 0.68
N GLY A 138 13.10 8.48 1.93
CA GLY A 138 13.54 9.27 3.07
C GLY A 138 13.22 10.76 2.94
N THR A 139 12.10 11.11 2.30
CA THR A 139 11.69 12.48 1.93
C THR A 139 11.68 13.48 3.11
N ASN A 140 11.77 13.00 4.36
CA ASN A 140 11.86 13.80 5.59
C ASN A 140 13.11 13.54 6.44
N LYS A 141 14.12 12.83 5.91
CA LYS A 141 15.30 12.33 6.65
C LYS A 141 16.62 13.00 6.22
N GLY A 142 16.57 13.99 5.33
CA GLY A 142 17.75 14.78 4.92
C GLY A 142 18.87 13.96 4.26
N LEU A 143 18.51 12.84 3.63
CA LEU A 143 19.45 11.92 3.02
C LEU A 143 20.05 12.51 1.74
N SER A 144 21.31 12.17 1.46
CA SER A 144 21.89 12.50 0.15
C SER A 144 21.28 11.61 -0.95
N THR A 145 21.32 12.07 -2.21
CA THR A 145 20.88 11.27 -3.36
C THR A 145 21.57 9.90 -3.42
N LYS A 146 22.86 9.84 -3.04
CA LYS A 146 23.63 8.59 -3.00
C LYS A 146 23.09 7.63 -1.95
N ASP A 147 22.75 8.13 -0.76
CA ASP A 147 22.22 7.29 0.32
C ASP A 147 20.83 6.75 -0.04
N VAL A 148 19.99 7.58 -0.68
CA VAL A 148 18.68 7.14 -1.20
C VAL A 148 18.85 6.04 -2.25
N GLN A 149 19.77 6.20 -3.19
CA GLN A 149 20.05 5.19 -4.21
C GLN A 149 20.48 3.86 -3.57
N VAL A 150 21.44 3.88 -2.65
CA VAL A 150 21.91 2.66 -1.96
C VAL A 150 20.77 1.95 -1.21
N ARG A 151 19.88 2.70 -0.56
CA ARG A 151 18.72 2.13 0.14
C ARG A 151 17.73 1.49 -0.84
N LEU A 152 17.46 2.16 -1.96
CA LEU A 152 16.57 1.64 -2.99
C LEU A 152 17.13 0.38 -3.64
N ASP A 153 18.41 0.36 -4.01
CA ASP A 153 19.06 -0.81 -4.61
C ASP A 153 18.94 -2.04 -3.69
N ARG A 154 19.23 -1.87 -2.39
CA ARG A 154 19.06 -2.94 -1.38
C ARG A 154 17.59 -3.36 -1.21
N ALA A 155 16.66 -2.42 -1.19
CA ALA A 155 15.24 -2.74 -1.06
C ALA A 155 14.72 -3.51 -2.28
N LEU A 156 15.24 -3.22 -3.48
CA LEU A 156 14.96 -3.96 -4.69
C LEU A 156 15.52 -5.39 -4.62
N GLU A 157 16.76 -5.58 -4.17
CA GLU A 157 17.34 -6.91 -3.94
C GLU A 157 16.51 -7.73 -2.93
N VAL A 158 16.07 -7.10 -1.84
CA VAL A 158 15.17 -7.72 -0.85
C VAL A 158 13.84 -8.13 -1.49
N LEU A 159 13.26 -7.26 -2.31
CA LEU A 159 12.01 -7.54 -2.99
C LEU A 159 12.15 -8.72 -3.96
N GLU A 160 13.18 -8.73 -4.81
CA GLU A 160 13.40 -9.83 -5.77
C GLU A 160 13.54 -11.17 -5.04
N GLY A 161 14.40 -11.24 -4.01
CA GLY A 161 14.57 -12.46 -3.23
C GLY A 161 13.30 -12.89 -2.49
N ALA A 162 12.51 -11.93 -1.99
CA ALA A 162 11.23 -12.24 -1.35
C ALA A 162 10.17 -12.74 -2.34
N ILE A 163 10.12 -12.21 -3.56
CA ILE A 163 9.18 -12.64 -4.61
C ILE A 163 9.45 -14.09 -5.01
N GLU A 164 10.72 -14.48 -5.16
CA GLU A 164 11.09 -15.85 -5.54
C GLU A 164 10.71 -16.89 -4.48
N LEU A 165 10.62 -16.48 -3.21
CA LEU A 165 10.40 -17.40 -2.08
C LEU A 165 8.97 -17.38 -1.52
N ALA A 166 8.23 -16.28 -1.67
CA ALA A 166 6.90 -16.14 -1.11
C ALA A 166 5.87 -16.97 -1.89
N SER A 167 4.98 -17.65 -1.16
CA SER A 167 3.84 -18.36 -1.75
C SER A 167 2.56 -17.53 -1.72
N PHE A 168 2.44 -16.58 -0.77
CA PHE A 168 1.26 -15.73 -0.63
C PHE A 168 1.61 -14.26 -0.41
N PRO A 169 0.71 -13.30 -0.77
CA PRO A 169 0.96 -11.87 -0.63
C PRO A 169 1.36 -11.41 0.79
N ASN A 170 0.77 -12.00 1.83
CA ASN A 170 1.12 -11.67 3.22
C ASN A 170 2.52 -12.19 3.62
N GLU A 171 2.97 -13.30 3.03
CA GLU A 171 4.33 -13.80 3.20
C GLU A 171 5.34 -12.89 2.50
N LEU A 172 5.01 -12.45 1.27
CA LEU A 172 5.81 -11.47 0.54
C LEU A 172 5.97 -10.19 1.37
N LEU A 173 4.87 -9.64 1.90
CA LEU A 173 4.93 -8.45 2.77
C LEU A 173 5.83 -8.68 3.99
N ALA A 174 5.71 -9.83 4.65
CA ALA A 174 6.52 -10.14 5.84
C ALA A 174 8.01 -10.25 5.52
N MET A 175 8.37 -10.94 4.42
CA MET A 175 9.76 -11.09 3.98
C MET A 175 10.38 -9.76 3.55
N VAL A 176 9.63 -8.92 2.82
CA VAL A 176 10.08 -7.58 2.43
C VAL A 176 10.27 -6.69 3.66
N ALA A 177 9.32 -6.73 4.61
CA ALA A 177 9.42 -5.98 5.85
C ALA A 177 10.68 -6.37 6.66
N ASP A 178 10.94 -7.67 6.79
CA ASP A 178 12.13 -8.18 7.47
C ASP A 178 13.43 -7.69 6.82
N GLY A 179 13.56 -7.89 5.50
CA GLY A 179 14.76 -7.48 4.77
C GLY A 179 15.00 -5.97 4.84
N ILE A 180 13.96 -5.15 4.69
CA ILE A 180 14.07 -3.69 4.81
C ILE A 180 14.47 -3.28 6.23
N SER A 181 13.95 -3.94 7.27
CA SER A 181 14.27 -3.63 8.67
C SER A 181 15.73 -3.93 9.04
N LYS A 182 16.35 -4.87 8.33
CA LYS A 182 17.76 -5.28 8.54
C LYS A 182 18.74 -4.45 7.72
N ALA A 183 18.28 -3.78 6.66
CA ALA A 183 19.13 -2.95 5.81
C ALA A 183 19.37 -1.58 6.44
N ASP A 184 18.37 -0.69 6.44
CA ASP A 184 18.60 0.74 6.71
C ASP A 184 17.38 1.50 7.28
N VAL A 185 16.24 0.82 7.49
CA VAL A 185 15.03 1.41 8.08
C VAL A 185 14.81 0.86 9.48
N LYS A 186 14.53 1.76 10.44
CA LYS A 186 14.28 1.36 11.82
C LYS A 186 13.12 0.35 11.87
N PRO A 187 13.25 -0.77 12.60
CA PRO A 187 12.17 -1.75 12.76
C PRO A 187 10.81 -1.15 13.11
N MET A 188 10.78 -0.14 13.98
CA MET A 188 9.53 0.55 14.36
C MET A 188 8.90 1.33 13.18
N ASP A 189 9.70 1.92 12.30
CA ASP A 189 9.19 2.60 11.11
C ASP A 189 8.56 1.58 10.15
N VAL A 190 9.16 0.39 10.02
CA VAL A 190 8.59 -0.74 9.26
C VAL A 190 7.26 -1.19 9.86
N LEU A 191 7.21 -1.45 11.18
CA LEU A 191 5.97 -1.85 11.88
C LEU A 191 4.84 -0.83 11.68
N LYS A 192 5.14 0.47 11.69
CA LYS A 192 4.16 1.54 11.42
C LYS A 192 3.58 1.51 9.99
N ARG A 193 4.27 0.90 9.03
CA ARG A 193 3.77 0.72 7.66
C ARG A 193 2.95 -0.55 7.50
N VAL A 194 3.35 -1.64 8.16
CA VAL A 194 2.75 -2.96 7.94
C VAL A 194 1.68 -3.34 8.97
N LEU A 195 1.65 -2.70 10.14
CA LEU A 195 0.63 -2.85 11.19
C LEU A 195 0.01 -1.49 11.57
N GLY A 196 -0.06 -0.56 10.61
CA GLY A 196 -0.57 0.79 10.87
C GLY A 196 -2.09 0.83 11.10
N LYS A 197 -2.50 1.54 12.15
CA LYS A 197 -3.91 1.69 12.56
C LYS A 197 -4.82 2.26 11.47
N GLY A 198 -4.33 3.20 10.66
CA GLY A 198 -5.14 3.85 9.62
C GLY A 198 -5.72 2.86 8.60
N TRP A 199 -4.91 1.95 8.06
CA TRP A 199 -5.41 0.93 7.12
C TRP A 199 -6.45 0.02 7.80
N TYR A 200 -6.21 -0.36 9.05
CA TYR A 200 -7.16 -1.20 9.79
C TYR A 200 -8.48 -0.49 10.09
N GLU A 201 -8.44 0.80 10.44
CA GLU A 201 -9.65 1.60 10.67
C GLU A 201 -10.50 1.74 9.40
N GLU A 202 -9.85 1.85 8.24
CA GLU A 202 -10.52 1.96 6.94
C GLU A 202 -11.12 0.62 6.48
N HIS A 203 -10.42 -0.50 6.68
CA HIS A 203 -10.82 -1.77 6.09
C HIS A 203 -11.44 -2.78 7.04
N LYS A 204 -11.16 -2.70 8.36
CA LYS A 204 -11.60 -3.65 9.40
C LYS A 204 -11.49 -5.12 8.98
N ALA A 205 -10.43 -5.45 8.24
CA ALA A 205 -10.18 -6.79 7.70
C ALA A 205 -9.39 -7.62 8.71
N ASP A 206 -10.06 -8.06 9.78
CA ASP A 206 -9.48 -8.82 10.89
C ASP A 206 -8.81 -10.12 10.43
N ILE A 207 -9.42 -10.84 9.48
CA ILE A 207 -8.87 -12.10 8.98
C ILE A 207 -7.56 -11.87 8.22
N MET A 208 -7.52 -10.86 7.35
CA MET A 208 -6.31 -10.49 6.60
C MET A 208 -5.19 -10.05 7.55
N LEU A 209 -5.54 -9.25 8.58
CA LEU A 209 -4.58 -8.85 9.60
C LEU A 209 -4.05 -10.05 10.40
N GLY A 210 -4.91 -11.00 10.78
CA GLY A 210 -4.52 -12.23 11.46
C GLY A 210 -3.58 -13.10 10.61
N GLN A 211 -3.90 -13.28 9.32
CA GLN A 211 -3.05 -13.98 8.37
C GLN A 211 -1.68 -13.31 8.21
N PHE A 212 -1.65 -11.97 8.18
CA PHE A 212 -0.39 -11.25 8.12
C PHE A 212 0.42 -11.37 9.42
N LYS A 213 -0.20 -11.26 10.60
CA LYS A 213 0.50 -11.48 11.89
C LYS A 213 1.11 -12.89 11.96
N TYR A 214 0.41 -13.91 11.44
CA TYR A 214 0.95 -15.27 11.30
C TYR A 214 2.15 -15.32 10.35
N ALA A 215 2.06 -14.69 9.18
CA ALA A 215 3.17 -14.60 8.23
C ALA A 215 4.38 -13.83 8.82
N LEU A 216 4.14 -12.76 9.57
CA LEU A 216 5.16 -11.96 10.24
C LEU A 216 5.91 -12.76 11.29
N ASN A 217 5.21 -13.52 12.14
CA ASN A 217 5.83 -14.42 13.10
C ASN A 217 6.75 -15.46 12.44
N ARG A 218 6.32 -16.02 11.30
CA ARG A 218 7.06 -17.08 10.61
C ARG A 218 8.23 -16.56 9.77
N CYS A 219 8.03 -15.48 9.02
CA CYS A 219 9.01 -14.96 8.06
C CYS A 219 9.89 -13.83 8.61
N ALA A 220 9.45 -13.14 9.67
CA ALA A 220 10.12 -11.97 10.24
C ALA A 220 10.12 -12.01 11.78
N PRO A 221 10.68 -13.06 12.42
CA PRO A 221 10.52 -13.31 13.85
C PRO A 221 11.07 -12.17 14.72
N GLU A 222 12.10 -11.44 14.28
CA GLU A 222 12.63 -10.29 15.02
C GLU A 222 11.64 -9.13 15.06
N LEU A 223 10.99 -8.82 13.93
CA LEU A 223 9.93 -7.81 13.87
C LEU A 223 8.69 -8.23 14.68
N TRP A 224 8.33 -9.51 14.63
CA TRP A 224 7.24 -10.05 15.44
C TRP A 224 7.52 -9.93 16.94
N ASN A 225 8.72 -10.32 17.38
CA ASN A 225 9.12 -10.22 18.77
C ASN A 225 9.14 -8.76 19.25
N LEU A 226 9.62 -7.83 18.42
CA LEU A 226 9.54 -6.40 18.72
C LEU A 226 8.08 -5.97 18.90
N TYR A 227 7.20 -6.32 17.95
CA TYR A 227 5.78 -5.98 18.02
C TYR A 227 5.09 -6.53 19.28
N GLU A 228 5.35 -7.79 19.64
CA GLU A 228 4.77 -8.44 20.83
C GLU A 228 5.35 -7.91 22.15
N SER A 229 6.57 -7.35 22.13
CA SER A 229 7.17 -6.74 23.31
C SER A 229 6.54 -5.40 23.70
N LEU A 230 5.81 -4.75 22.77
CA LEU A 230 5.15 -3.47 23.02
C LEU A 230 3.88 -3.64 23.87
N SER A 231 3.73 -2.77 24.87
CA SER A 231 2.49 -2.66 25.63
C SER A 231 1.34 -2.12 24.77
N PRO A 232 0.07 -2.29 25.19
CA PRO A 232 -1.08 -1.68 24.51
C PRO A 232 -0.94 -0.15 24.35
N GLU A 233 -0.37 0.53 25.35
CA GLU A 233 -0.11 1.96 25.33
C GLU A 233 0.94 2.31 24.28
N GLU A 234 2.06 1.57 24.22
CA GLU A 234 3.10 1.78 23.21
C GLU A 234 2.60 1.53 21.79
N LYS A 235 1.75 0.50 21.60
CA LYS A 235 1.07 0.25 20.31
C LYS A 235 0.17 1.41 19.94
N ALA A 236 -0.61 1.94 20.89
CA ALA A 236 -1.48 3.09 20.66
C ALA A 236 -0.69 4.37 20.31
N GLU A 237 0.38 4.67 21.04
CA GLU A 237 1.28 5.81 20.78
C GLU A 237 1.92 5.74 19.39
N ASN A 238 2.32 4.54 18.98
CA ASN A 238 2.90 4.30 17.66
C ASN A 238 1.85 4.12 16.55
N LYS A 239 0.56 4.21 16.86
CA LYS A 239 -0.57 4.01 15.93
C LYS A 239 -0.51 2.64 15.26
N LEU A 240 -0.26 1.60 16.05
CA LEU A 240 -0.26 0.20 15.64
C LEU A 240 -1.56 -0.50 16.04
N VAL A 241 -1.91 -1.58 15.32
CA VAL A 241 -3.01 -2.52 15.63
C VAL A 241 -2.52 -3.80 16.26
#